data_AF-A0A497Q8R3-F1
#
_entry.id   AF-A0A497Q8R3-F1
#
_cell.length_a   1.000
_cell.length_b   1.000
_cell.length_c   1.000
_cell.angle_alpha   90.00
_cell.angle_beta   90.00
_cell.angle_gamma   90.00
#
_symmetry.space_group_name_H-M   'P 1'
#
loop_
_entity.id
_entity.type
_entity.pdbx_description
1 polymer ?
#
loop_
_entity_poly.entity_id
_entity_poly.type
_entity_poly.pdbx_seq_one_letter_code
_entity_poly.pdbx_strand_id
1 'polypeptide(L)'
;MAHELNRLLTHIMTAKRDLKRVYYTARNEDSKSDAKQLVASTITVQRLIEELLTLNRKRRVARKMLGDRKAELQIRRWSDGLPKRVKGYVQKSKKLDQAHLQKYQEALLQYIDSVAEELAKWIEDIHSVAEIPRIPRG
;
A
#
# COMPACT_ATOMS: atom_id res chain seq x y z
N MET A 1 -4.93 -2.69 -16.17
CA MET A 1 -4.43 -1.82 -15.09
C MET A 1 -5.46 -1.44 -14.01
N ALA A 2 -6.58 -0.79 -14.34
CA ALA A 2 -7.57 -0.40 -13.30
C ALA A 2 -8.04 -1.59 -12.43
N HIS A 3 -8.21 -2.76 -13.04
CA HIS A 3 -8.51 -4.00 -12.34
C HIS A 3 -7.44 -4.38 -11.29
N GLU A 4 -6.16 -4.28 -11.63
CA GLU A 4 -5.05 -4.64 -10.74
C GLU A 4 -4.94 -3.66 -9.56
N LEU A 5 -5.13 -2.36 -9.79
CA LEU A 5 -5.21 -1.36 -8.71
C LEU A 5 -6.39 -1.62 -7.77
N ASN A 6 -7.57 -1.96 -8.31
CA ASN A 6 -8.74 -2.32 -7.50
C ASN A 6 -8.50 -3.60 -6.68
N ARG A 7 -7.79 -4.58 -7.25
CA ARG A 7 -7.41 -5.80 -6.54
C ARG A 7 -6.46 -5.48 -5.38
N LEU A 8 -5.43 -4.68 -5.63
CA LEU A 8 -4.52 -4.22 -4.57
C LEU A 8 -5.26 -3.43 -3.49
N LEU A 9 -6.16 -2.52 -3.86
CA LEU A 9 -7.02 -1.78 -2.94
C LEU A 9 -7.83 -2.72 -2.04
N THR A 10 -8.43 -3.76 -2.62
CA THR A 10 -9.18 -4.78 -1.89
C THR A 10 -8.31 -5.51 -0.86
N HIS A 11 -7.07 -5.85 -1.24
CA HIS A 11 -6.11 -6.46 -0.32
C HIS A 11 -5.70 -5.50 0.81
N ILE A 12 -5.48 -4.22 0.50
CA ILE A 12 -5.17 -3.16 1.48
C ILE A 12 -6.32 -2.96 2.47
N MET A 13 -7.56 -2.92 2.00
CA MET A 13 -8.74 -2.78 2.88
C MET A 13 -8.91 -3.98 3.80
N THR A 14 -8.66 -5.19 3.30
CA THR A 14 -8.65 -6.42 4.11
C THR A 14 -7.53 -6.38 5.15
N ALA A 15 -6.30 -6.03 4.73
CA ALA A 15 -5.16 -5.90 5.63
C ALA A 15 -5.43 -4.90 6.75
N LYS A 16 -5.99 -3.72 6.41
CA LYS A 16 -6.37 -2.70 7.40
C LYS A 16 -7.35 -3.25 8.43
N ARG A 17 -8.36 -4.02 8.00
CA ARG A 17 -9.35 -4.62 8.90
C ARG A 17 -8.69 -5.63 9.85
N ASP A 18 -7.83 -6.50 9.32
CA ASP A 18 -7.13 -7.51 10.10
C ASP A 18 -6.17 -6.88 11.13
N LEU A 19 -5.43 -5.85 10.72
CA LEU A 19 -4.52 -5.11 11.61
C LEU A 19 -5.28 -4.32 12.68
N LYS A 20 -6.44 -3.73 12.34
CA LYS A 20 -7.33 -3.13 13.35
C LYS A 20 -7.79 -4.16 14.37
N ARG A 21 -8.10 -5.39 13.94
CA ARG A 21 -8.46 -6.46 14.88
C ARG A 21 -7.31 -6.78 15.83
N VAL A 22 -6.07 -6.82 15.35
CA VAL A 22 -4.89 -6.98 16.23
C VAL A 22 -4.80 -5.82 17.22
N TYR A 23 -4.91 -4.58 16.75
CA TYR A 23 -4.91 -3.39 17.61
C TYR A 23 -5.94 -3.47 18.74
N TYR A 24 -7.20 -3.81 18.42
CA TYR A 24 -8.27 -3.87 19.42
C TYR A 24 -8.20 -5.10 20.34
N THR A 25 -7.41 -6.12 20.01
CA THR A 25 -7.30 -7.35 20.81
C THR A 25 -5.97 -7.50 21.54
N ALA A 26 -4.99 -6.65 21.23
CA ALA A 26 -3.73 -6.58 21.94
C ALA A 26 -3.94 -6.13 23.40
N ARG A 27 -3.32 -6.84 24.33
CA ARG A 27 -3.46 -6.59 25.78
C ARG A 27 -2.39 -5.66 26.34
N ASN A 28 -1.20 -5.65 25.75
CA ASN A 28 -0.12 -4.76 26.13
C ASN A 28 -0.17 -3.48 25.26
N GLU A 29 0.38 -2.37 25.76
CA GLU A 29 0.36 -1.09 25.05
C GLU A 29 1.35 -1.06 23.87
N ASP A 30 2.48 -1.76 23.96
CA ASP A 30 3.49 -1.78 22.90
C ASP A 30 2.97 -2.46 21.62
N SER A 31 2.38 -3.66 21.73
CA SER A 31 1.71 -4.36 20.63
C SER A 31 0.54 -3.55 20.05
N LYS A 32 -0.16 -2.76 20.87
CA LYS A 32 -1.18 -1.84 20.38
C LYS A 32 -0.54 -0.72 19.56
N SER A 33 0.53 -0.11 20.06
CA SER A 33 1.26 0.94 19.35
C SER A 33 1.76 0.44 17.99
N ASP A 34 2.40 -0.74 17.99
CA ASP A 34 2.88 -1.45 16.80
C ASP A 34 1.77 -1.70 15.77
N ALA A 35 0.64 -2.27 16.22
CA ALA A 35 -0.51 -2.52 15.36
C ALA A 35 -1.14 -1.22 14.85
N LYS A 36 -1.18 -0.17 15.67
CA LYS A 36 -1.69 1.16 15.29
C LYS A 36 -0.82 1.78 14.20
N GLN A 37 0.50 1.67 14.29
CA GLN A 37 1.42 2.14 13.27
C GLN A 37 1.21 1.41 11.93
N LEU A 38 1.06 0.09 11.96
CA LEU A 38 0.73 -0.70 10.77
C LEU A 38 -0.61 -0.28 10.14
N VAL A 39 -1.63 -0.03 10.97
CA VAL A 39 -2.94 0.49 10.50
C VAL A 39 -2.79 1.85 9.84
N ALA A 40 -2.03 2.77 10.45
CA ALA A 40 -1.79 4.10 9.90
C ALA A 40 -1.09 4.04 8.53
N SER A 41 0.00 3.27 8.42
CA SER A 41 0.70 3.08 7.16
C SER A 41 -0.21 2.45 6.08
N THR A 42 -1.03 1.47 6.45
CA THR A 42 -2.01 0.87 5.53
C THR A 42 -3.08 1.87 5.05
N ILE A 43 -3.52 2.81 5.90
CA ILE A 43 -4.44 3.89 5.51
C ILE A 43 -3.77 4.83 4.50
N THR A 44 -2.50 5.17 4.69
CA THR A 44 -1.73 5.97 3.74
C THR A 44 -1.70 5.31 2.36
N VAL A 45 -1.37 4.01 2.30
CA VAL A 45 -1.37 3.25 1.03
C VAL A 45 -2.76 3.22 0.39
N GLN A 46 -3.82 3.04 1.18
CA GLN A 46 -5.19 3.07 0.66
C GLN A 46 -5.49 4.40 -0.06
N ARG A 47 -5.16 5.53 0.58
CA ARG A 47 -5.38 6.87 0.02
C ARG A 47 -4.62 7.06 -1.30
N LEU A 48 -3.36 6.63 -1.36
CA LEU A 48 -2.53 6.74 -2.57
C LEU A 48 -3.09 5.91 -3.73
N ILE A 49 -3.60 4.70 -3.45
CA ILE A 49 -4.23 3.87 -4.49
C ILE A 49 -5.52 4.52 -5.01
N GLU A 50 -6.36 5.07 -4.12
CA GLU A 50 -7.58 5.80 -4.49
C GLU A 50 -7.28 7.03 -5.35
N GLU A 51 -6.21 7.75 -5.04
CA GLU A 51 -5.70 8.87 -5.84
C GLU A 51 -5.23 8.41 -7.22
N LEU A 52 -4.42 7.36 -7.30
CA LEU A 52 -3.98 6.78 -8.58
C LEU A 52 -5.14 6.28 -9.44
N LEU A 53 -6.16 5.66 -8.84
CA LEU A 53 -7.38 5.28 -9.55
C LEU A 53 -8.10 6.51 -10.13
N THR A 54 -8.15 7.60 -9.38
CA THR A 54 -8.71 8.87 -9.84
C THR A 54 -7.90 9.47 -10.99
N LEU A 55 -6.57 9.51 -10.86
CA LEU A 55 -5.67 10.00 -11.90
C LEU A 55 -5.75 9.14 -13.16
N ASN A 56 -5.81 7.81 -13.03
CA ASN A 56 -5.96 6.89 -14.14
C ASN A 56 -7.27 7.13 -14.94
N ARG A 57 -8.35 7.53 -14.28
CA ARG A 57 -9.60 7.93 -14.94
C ARG A 57 -9.46 9.29 -15.65
N LYS A 58 -8.86 10.28 -14.99
CA LYS A 58 -8.86 11.68 -15.45
C LYS A 58 -7.73 12.01 -16.44
N ARG A 59 -6.56 11.40 -16.33
CA ARG A 59 -5.35 11.81 -17.06
C ARG A 59 -4.87 10.73 -18.03
N ARG A 60 -4.63 11.11 -19.30
CA ARG A 60 -4.05 10.20 -20.32
C ARG A 60 -2.64 9.74 -19.95
N VAL A 61 -1.83 10.63 -19.36
CA VAL A 61 -0.47 10.32 -18.90
C VAL A 61 -0.50 9.22 -17.84
N ALA A 62 -1.40 9.31 -16.85
CA ALA A 62 -1.58 8.29 -15.83
C ALA A 62 -1.92 6.92 -16.45
N ARG A 63 -2.84 6.87 -17.43
CA ARG A 63 -3.17 5.61 -18.14
C ARG A 63 -1.96 5.01 -18.85
N LYS A 64 -1.12 5.86 -19.46
CA LYS A 64 0.08 5.41 -20.17
C LYS A 64 1.12 4.86 -19.19
N MET A 65 1.43 5.61 -18.13
CA MET A 65 2.43 5.23 -17.13
C MET A 65 2.00 3.96 -16.38
N LEU A 66 0.78 3.93 -15.85
CA LEU A 66 0.28 2.77 -15.11
C LEU A 66 0.06 1.57 -16.05
N GLY A 67 -0.21 1.82 -17.32
CA GLY A 67 -0.32 0.77 -18.35
C GLY A 67 1.00 0.13 -18.75
N ASP A 68 2.14 0.65 -18.29
CA ASP A 68 3.45 0.03 -18.52
C ASP A 68 3.52 -1.34 -17.83
N ARG A 69 4.13 -2.32 -18.51
CA ARG A 69 4.37 -3.67 -18.00
C ARG A 69 5.10 -3.67 -16.66
N LYS A 70 6.04 -2.74 -16.45
CA LYS A 70 6.77 -2.64 -15.17
C LYS A 70 5.84 -2.29 -14.01
N ALA A 71 4.95 -1.31 -14.21
CA ALA A 71 3.98 -0.90 -13.19
C ALA A 71 2.96 -2.01 -12.90
N GLU A 72 2.49 -2.70 -13.94
CA GLU A 72 1.59 -3.85 -13.80
C GLU A 72 2.23 -4.98 -12.96
N LEU A 73 3.47 -5.37 -13.28
CA LEU A 73 4.19 -6.41 -12.55
C LEU A 73 4.43 -6.03 -11.10
N GLN A 74 4.75 -4.77 -10.84
CA GLN A 74 4.97 -4.27 -9.49
C GLN A 74 3.69 -4.36 -8.64
N ILE A 75 2.54 -3.95 -9.19
CA ILE A 75 1.25 -4.05 -8.49
C ILE A 75 0.85 -5.50 -8.22
N ARG A 76 1.13 -6.42 -9.16
CA ARG A 76 0.90 -7.85 -8.94
C ARG A 76 1.76 -8.39 -7.81
N ARG A 77 3.05 -8.06 -7.79
CA ARG A 77 3.95 -8.43 -6.68
C ARG A 77 3.43 -7.95 -5.34
N TRP A 78 2.95 -6.71 -5.27
CA TRP A 78 2.36 -6.18 -4.04
C TRP A 78 1.08 -6.91 -3.64
N SER A 79 0.21 -7.19 -4.61
CA SER A 79 -1.07 -7.89 -4.41
C SER A 79 -0.87 -9.31 -3.90
N ASP A 80 0.18 -10.00 -4.34
CA ASP A 80 0.48 -11.36 -3.91
C ASP A 80 1.27 -11.40 -2.58
N GLY A 81 2.12 -10.40 -2.35
CA GLY A 81 3.00 -10.32 -1.18
C GLY A 81 2.30 -9.82 0.08
N LEU A 82 1.49 -8.77 -0.02
CA LEU A 82 0.87 -8.11 1.12
C LEU A 82 -0.01 -9.07 1.95
N PRO A 83 -0.94 -9.85 1.36
CA PRO A 83 -1.82 -10.71 2.15
C PRO A 83 -1.06 -11.76 2.95
N LYS A 84 0.02 -12.31 2.37
CA LYS A 84 0.85 -13.32 3.04
C LYS A 84 1.57 -12.75 4.25
N ARG A 85 2.16 -11.55 4.12
CA ARG A 85 2.88 -10.88 5.21
C ARG A 85 1.95 -10.47 6.34
N VAL A 86 0.81 -9.87 6.02
CA VAL A 86 -0.20 -9.48 7.02
C VAL A 86 -0.76 -10.70 7.76
N LYS A 87 -1.13 -11.77 7.03
CA LYS A 87 -1.57 -13.03 7.64
C LYS A 87 -0.50 -13.61 8.56
N GLY A 88 0.77 -13.56 8.15
CA GLY A 88 1.91 -13.97 8.96
C GLY A 88 1.97 -13.19 10.28
N TYR A 89 1.96 -11.86 10.22
CA TYR A 89 1.96 -11.00 11.40
C TYR A 89 0.77 -11.29 12.34
N VAL A 90 -0.45 -11.35 11.80
CA VAL A 90 -1.68 -11.63 12.57
C VAL A 90 -1.65 -13.01 13.26
N GLN A 91 -0.99 -14.00 12.66
CA GLN A 91 -0.81 -15.30 13.29
C GLN A 91 0.25 -15.26 14.39
N LYS A 92 1.34 -14.53 14.17
CA LYS A 92 2.42 -14.36 15.15
C LYS A 92 1.98 -13.53 16.35
N SER A 93 1.14 -12.51 16.16
CA SER A 93 0.61 -11.67 17.23
C SER A 93 -0.23 -12.42 18.26
N LYS A 94 -0.68 -13.62 17.94
CA LYS A 94 -1.44 -14.50 18.86
C LYS A 94 -0.55 -15.44 19.66
N LYS A 95 0.72 -15.60 19.27
CA LYS A 95 1.60 -16.66 19.75
C LYS A 95 2.89 -16.14 20.39
N LEU A 96 3.40 -15.02 19.89
CA LEU A 96 4.67 -14.46 20.32
C LEU A 96 4.45 -13.42 21.43
N ASP A 97 5.47 -13.29 22.28
CA ASP A 97 5.61 -12.11 23.13
C ASP A 97 5.95 -10.86 22.29
N GLN A 98 5.92 -9.70 22.94
CA GLN A 98 6.12 -8.41 22.27
C GLN A 98 7.53 -8.28 21.66
N ALA A 99 8.58 -8.71 22.38
CA ALA A 99 9.96 -8.55 21.92
C ALA A 99 10.21 -9.29 20.59
N HIS A 100 9.62 -10.49 20.43
CA HIS A 100 9.72 -11.24 19.19
C HIS A 100 8.72 -10.75 18.13
N LEU A 101 7.53 -10.30 18.54
CA LEU A 101 6.50 -9.79 17.63
C LEU A 101 6.96 -8.52 16.90
N GLN A 102 7.68 -7.63 17.58
CA GLN A 102 8.17 -6.36 17.04
C GLN A 102 8.98 -6.57 15.74
N LYS A 103 9.84 -7.59 15.67
CA LYS A 103 10.61 -7.91 14.45
C LYS A 103 9.72 -8.19 13.24
N TYR A 104 8.57 -8.83 13.45
CA TYR A 104 7.59 -9.08 12.38
C TYR A 104 6.79 -7.83 12.06
N GLN A 105 6.53 -6.97 13.05
CA GLN A 105 5.92 -5.68 12.82
C GLN A 105 6.82 -4.79 11.96
N GLU A 106 8.09 -4.63 12.31
CA GLU A 106 9.05 -3.77 11.61
C GLU A 106 9.21 -4.22 10.15
N ALA A 107 9.37 -5.53 9.91
CA ALA A 107 9.47 -6.08 8.57
C ALA A 107 8.19 -5.88 7.73
N LEU A 108 7.02 -5.93 8.37
CA LEU A 108 5.75 -5.65 7.70
C LEU A 108 5.59 -4.15 7.43
N LEU A 109 5.95 -3.30 8.39
CA LEU A 109 5.88 -1.85 8.26
C LEU A 109 6.77 -1.37 7.12
N GLN A 110 8.04 -1.78 7.10
CA GLN A 110 8.97 -1.45 6.03
C GLN A 110 8.44 -1.86 4.66
N TYR A 111 7.79 -3.02 4.57
CA TYR A 111 7.14 -3.44 3.33
C TYR A 111 6.00 -2.51 2.93
N ILE A 112 5.09 -2.15 3.85
CA ILE A 112 3.96 -1.25 3.54
C ILE A 112 4.47 0.16 3.19
N ASP A 113 5.46 0.67 3.91
CA ASP A 113 6.06 1.98 3.64
C ASP A 113 6.75 2.01 2.28
N SER A 114 7.45 0.94 1.87
CA SER A 114 8.03 0.85 0.52
C SER A 114 6.96 0.88 -0.59
N VAL A 115 5.77 0.35 -0.31
CA VAL A 115 4.62 0.45 -1.23
C VAL A 115 4.12 1.89 -1.28
N ALA A 116 3.98 2.53 -0.11
CA ALA A 116 3.53 3.92 -0.03
C ALA A 116 4.47 4.88 -0.79
N GLU A 117 5.79 4.75 -0.57
CA GLU A 117 6.81 5.56 -1.24
C GLU A 117 6.74 5.42 -2.77
N GLU A 118 6.64 4.20 -3.28
CA GLU A 118 6.60 3.97 -4.73
C GLU A 118 5.30 4.50 -5.35
N LEU A 119 4.15 4.33 -4.69
CA LEU A 119 2.88 4.89 -5.17
C LEU A 119 2.91 6.42 -5.15
N ALA A 120 3.51 7.03 -4.13
CA ALA A 120 3.67 8.48 -4.03
C ALA A 120 4.54 9.03 -5.17
N LYS A 121 5.67 8.38 -5.46
CA LYS A 121 6.52 8.71 -6.62
C LYS A 121 5.73 8.66 -7.93
N TRP A 122 4.91 7.63 -8.11
CA TRP A 122 4.10 7.54 -9.32
C TRP A 122 3.08 8.67 -9.46
N ILE A 123 2.47 9.11 -8.35
CA ILE A 123 1.57 10.27 -8.35
C ILE A 123 2.33 11.54 -8.72
N GLU A 124 3.51 11.74 -8.12
CA GLU A 124 4.39 12.88 -8.39
C GLU A 124 4.78 12.93 -9.88
N ASP A 125 5.28 11.83 -10.44
CA ASP A 125 5.63 11.71 -11.85
C ASP A 125 4.45 12.06 -12.78
N ILE A 126 3.24 11.57 -12.44
CA ILE A 126 2.02 11.87 -13.20
C ILE A 126 1.69 13.37 -13.18
N HIS A 127 1.92 14.04 -12.04
CA HIS A 127 1.72 15.48 -11.92
C HIS A 127 2.76 16.25 -12.72
N SER A 128 4.05 15.97 -12.51
CA SER A 128 5.15 16.64 -13.21
C SER A 128 5.04 16.52 -14.72
N VAL A 129 4.74 15.33 -15.26
CA VAL A 129 4.62 15.13 -16.71
C VAL A 129 3.36 15.80 -17.29
N ALA A 130 2.30 15.93 -16.49
CA ALA A 130 1.08 16.60 -16.95
C ALA A 130 1.22 18.13 -17.02
N GLU A 131 2.16 18.71 -16.27
CA GLU A 131 2.45 20.15 -16.25
C GLU A 131 3.37 20.60 -17.40
N ILE A 132 4.04 19.66 -18.09
CA ILE A 132 4.90 19.98 -19.24
C ILE A 132 4.04 20.58 -20.38
N PRO A 133 4.31 21.82 -20.83
CA PRO A 133 3.59 22.44 -21.93
C PRO A 133 3.69 21.60 -23.20
N ARG A 134 2.57 21.35 -23.86
CA ARG A 134 2.61 20.67 -25.17
C ARG A 134 3.13 21.66 -26.22
N ILE A 135 4.26 21.33 -26.83
CA ILE A 135 4.75 22.04 -28.01
C ILE A 135 3.66 21.93 -29.10
N PRO A 136 3.15 23.05 -29.64
CA PRO A 136 2.18 23.02 -30.73
C PRO A 136 2.78 22.28 -31.92
N ARG A 137 2.04 21.31 -32.47
CA ARG A 137 2.39 20.74 -33.78
C ARG A 137 1.89 21.74 -34.82
N GLY A 138 2.84 22.44 -35.45
CA GLY A 138 2.59 23.22 -36.66
C GLY A 138 2.26 22.33 -37.85
#